data_AF-A0A366G6U6-F1
#
_entry.id   AF-A0A366G6U6-F1
#
_cell.length_a   1.000
_cell.length_b   1.000
_cell.length_c   1.000
_cell.angle_alpha   90.00
_cell.angle_beta   90.00
_cell.angle_gamma   90.00
#
_symmetry.space_group_name_H-M   'P 1'
#
loop_
_entity.id
_entity.type
_entity.pdbx_description
1 polymer ?
#
loop_
_entity_poly.entity_id
_entity_poly.type
_entity_poly.pdbx_seq_one_letter_code
_entity_poly.pdbx_strand_id
1 'polypeptide(L)'
;MIPLWRRALLRLFRVRVRYTRNVTRALATRPVILTCNHLSMLDGTLVALASPRPLVFAVNVNHAQRHPVTSRVLGGLVALGLGRIVAVDSTRPVAARALLQALNRGESVMVFPEGRISPDGQPLEPMPGVAWLAKRAAVPVLSLRLRGAHRSRWFGKAGSEAWPRIWLRF
;
A
#
# COMPACT_ATOMS: atom_id res chain seq x y z
N MET A 1 14.83 5.53 -10.72
CA MET A 1 13.86 6.66 -10.74
C MET A 1 12.53 6.14 -11.31
N ILE A 2 11.37 6.64 -10.87
CA ILE A 2 10.07 6.18 -11.43
C ILE A 2 9.78 6.81 -12.81
N PRO A 3 9.08 6.12 -13.73
CA PRO A 3 8.72 6.65 -15.05
C PRO A 3 7.91 7.97 -15.00
N LEU A 4 7.98 8.77 -16.07
CA LEU A 4 7.29 10.07 -16.17
C LEU A 4 5.76 9.93 -16.06
N TRP A 5 5.16 8.92 -16.68
CA TRP A 5 3.71 8.70 -16.62
C TRP A 5 3.24 8.44 -15.19
N ARG A 6 4.01 7.72 -14.35
CA ARG A 6 3.68 7.53 -12.93
C ARG A 6 3.71 8.84 -12.17
N ARG A 7 4.67 9.71 -12.48
CA ARG A 7 4.74 11.07 -11.89
C ARG A 7 3.59 11.95 -12.34
N ALA A 8 3.17 11.84 -13.60
CA ALA A 8 2.00 12.54 -14.12
C ALA A 8 0.72 12.10 -13.39
N LEU A 9 0.51 10.80 -13.20
CA LEU A 9 -0.61 10.28 -12.41
C LEU A 9 -0.56 10.73 -10.94
N LEU A 10 0.62 10.66 -10.30
CA LEU A 10 0.77 11.16 -8.93
C LEU A 10 0.43 12.66 -8.84
N ARG A 11 0.85 13.48 -9.82
CA ARG A 11 0.49 14.90 -9.89
C ARG A 11 -0.99 15.13 -10.15
N LEU A 12 -1.61 14.31 -11.00
CA LEU A 12 -3.05 14.35 -11.26
C LEU A 12 -3.82 14.17 -9.95
N PHE A 13 -3.43 13.20 -9.11
CA PHE A 13 -3.98 13.00 -7.76
C PHE A 13 -3.46 13.99 -6.69
N ARG A 14 -2.75 15.05 -7.09
CA ARG A 14 -2.12 16.06 -6.19
C ARG A 14 -1.24 15.43 -5.10
N VAL A 15 -0.56 14.33 -5.43
CA VAL A 15 0.35 13.63 -4.52
C VAL A 15 1.74 14.24 -4.61
N ARG A 16 2.28 14.64 -3.46
CA ARG A 16 3.68 15.00 -3.28
C ARG A 16 4.41 13.86 -2.59
N VAL A 17 5.38 13.27 -3.29
CA VAL A 17 6.19 12.17 -2.78
C VAL A 17 7.53 12.69 -2.29
N ARG A 18 7.88 12.40 -1.04
CA ARG A 18 9.21 12.64 -0.48
C ARG A 18 9.87 11.31 -0.20
N TYR A 19 10.85 10.95 -1.03
CA TYR A 19 11.64 9.73 -0.85
C TYR A 19 12.69 9.91 0.24
N THR A 20 12.76 8.94 1.14
CA THR A 20 13.76 8.80 2.18
C THR A 20 14.84 7.83 1.72
N ARG A 21 16.11 8.21 1.96
CA ARG A 21 17.27 7.41 1.52
C ARG A 21 17.23 5.98 2.08
N ASN A 22 16.78 5.83 3.34
CA ASN A 22 16.67 4.52 4.00
C ASN A 22 15.76 3.58 3.21
N VAL A 23 14.54 4.02 2.88
CA VAL A 23 13.58 3.17 2.18
C VAL A 23 14.02 2.88 0.76
N THR A 24 14.49 3.89 0.03
CA THR A 24 14.95 3.68 -1.35
C THR A 24 16.15 2.74 -1.45
N ARG A 25 17.11 2.83 -0.51
CA ARG A 25 18.29 1.96 -0.46
C ARG A 25 17.93 0.54 -0.04
N ALA A 26 17.16 0.40 1.03
CA ALA A 26 16.77 -0.90 1.55
C ALA A 26 15.87 -1.66 0.59
N LEU A 27 14.99 -0.94 -0.12
CA LEU A 27 14.38 -1.48 -1.32
C LEU A 27 15.54 -1.88 -2.23
N ALA A 28 16.28 -0.98 -2.89
CA ALA A 28 17.26 -1.30 -3.95
C ALA A 28 18.03 -2.63 -3.79
N THR A 29 18.47 -2.97 -2.58
CA THR A 29 19.31 -4.15 -2.28
C THR A 29 18.60 -5.43 -1.84
N ARG A 30 17.38 -5.39 -1.28
CA ARG A 30 16.77 -6.57 -0.66
C ARG A 30 15.24 -6.56 -0.63
N PRO A 31 14.58 -7.70 -0.34
CA PRO A 31 13.16 -7.75 0.00
C PRO A 31 12.92 -7.00 1.30
N VAL A 32 11.79 -6.31 1.38
CA VAL A 32 11.38 -5.56 2.58
C VAL A 32 9.87 -5.71 2.80
N ILE A 33 9.44 -5.52 4.04
CA ILE A 33 8.04 -5.30 4.39
C ILE A 33 7.82 -3.80 4.47
N LEU A 34 7.09 -3.23 3.52
CA LEU A 34 6.62 -1.86 3.60
C LEU A 34 5.30 -1.83 4.38
N THR A 35 5.21 -0.89 5.31
CA THR A 35 4.00 -0.57 6.07
C THR A 35 3.57 0.85 5.78
N CYS A 36 2.27 1.14 5.79
CA CYS A 36 1.74 2.49 5.62
C CYS A 36 0.42 2.59 6.36
N ASN A 37 0.13 3.75 6.93
CA ASN A 37 -1.21 4.03 7.44
C ASN A 37 -2.25 4.01 6.31
N HIS A 38 -3.50 3.67 6.64
CA HIS A 38 -4.58 3.48 5.64
C HIS A 38 -5.68 4.53 5.80
N LEU A 39 -5.65 5.54 4.94
CA LEU A 39 -6.54 6.71 4.93
C LEU A 39 -7.61 6.69 3.84
N SER A 40 -7.41 5.91 2.77
CA SER A 40 -8.31 5.93 1.61
C SER A 40 -8.24 4.67 0.76
N MET A 41 -9.23 4.48 -0.10
CA MET A 41 -9.24 3.36 -1.06
C MET A 41 -8.11 3.44 -2.10
N LEU A 42 -7.52 4.61 -2.33
CA LEU A 42 -6.45 4.81 -3.31
C LEU A 42 -5.05 4.57 -2.76
N ASP A 43 -4.87 4.40 -1.45
CA ASP A 43 -3.54 4.38 -0.83
C ASP A 43 -2.60 3.34 -1.46
N GLY A 44 -3.11 2.12 -1.71
CA GLY A 44 -2.33 1.05 -2.36
C GLY A 44 -1.85 1.46 -3.75
N THR A 45 -2.74 2.06 -4.55
CA THR A 45 -2.44 2.60 -5.88
C THR A 45 -1.40 3.71 -5.84
N LEU A 46 -1.54 4.66 -4.89
CA LEU A 46 -0.59 5.76 -4.75
C LEU A 46 0.80 5.25 -4.35
N VAL A 47 0.87 4.27 -3.45
CA VAL A 47 2.13 3.62 -3.06
C VAL A 47 2.72 2.84 -4.24
N ALA A 48 1.93 2.09 -5.00
CA ALA A 48 2.39 1.36 -6.18
C ALA A 48 2.99 2.29 -7.25
N LEU A 49 2.31 3.41 -7.53
CA LEU A 49 2.79 4.43 -8.48
C LEU A 49 4.09 5.11 -8.02
N ALA A 50 4.20 5.36 -6.72
CA ALA A 50 5.39 5.98 -6.13
C ALA A 50 6.56 5.00 -5.95
N SER A 51 6.30 3.70 -5.88
CA SER A 51 7.33 2.71 -5.63
C SER A 51 8.31 2.59 -6.81
N PRO A 52 9.63 2.58 -6.55
CA PRO A 52 10.63 2.36 -7.58
C PRO A 52 10.66 0.93 -8.11
N ARG A 53 9.89 0.01 -7.51
CA ARG A 53 9.81 -1.41 -7.88
C ARG A 53 8.41 -1.98 -7.67
N PRO A 54 8.07 -3.10 -8.32
CA PRO A 54 6.83 -3.81 -8.05
C PRO A 54 6.74 -4.25 -6.59
N LEU A 55 5.53 -4.16 -6.02
CA LEU A 55 5.25 -4.60 -4.65
C LEU A 55 4.14 -5.65 -4.65
N VAL A 56 4.15 -6.53 -3.67
CA VAL A 56 3.08 -7.50 -3.44
C VAL A 56 2.11 -6.91 -2.43
N PHE A 57 0.87 -6.67 -2.85
CA PHE A 57 -0.16 -6.07 -2.02
C PHE A 57 -1.08 -7.15 -1.46
N ALA A 58 -1.26 -7.15 -0.14
CA ALA A 58 -2.27 -7.95 0.52
C ALA A 58 -3.63 -7.23 0.41
N VAL A 59 -4.58 -7.81 -0.31
CA VAL A 59 -5.94 -7.25 -0.44
C VAL A 59 -6.97 -8.24 0.06
N ASN A 60 -7.88 -7.77 0.91
CA ASN A 60 -8.97 -8.61 1.39
C ASN A 60 -9.91 -8.97 0.24
N VAL A 61 -10.08 -10.27 -0.02
CA VAL A 61 -10.92 -10.78 -1.13
C VAL A 61 -12.36 -10.32 -1.00
N ASN A 62 -12.91 -10.35 0.21
CA ASN A 62 -14.29 -9.92 0.47
C ASN A 62 -14.46 -8.43 0.23
N HIS A 63 -13.42 -7.62 0.49
CA HIS A 63 -13.45 -6.20 0.19
C HIS A 63 -13.33 -5.93 -1.32
N ALA A 64 -12.43 -6.63 -2.01
CA ALA A 64 -12.25 -6.49 -3.46
C ALA A 64 -13.51 -6.89 -4.25
N GLN A 65 -14.21 -7.95 -3.82
CA GLN A 65 -15.45 -8.41 -4.45
C GLN A 65 -16.62 -7.43 -4.26
N ARG A 66 -16.70 -6.79 -3.07
CA ARG A 66 -17.77 -5.83 -2.77
C ARG A 66 -17.58 -4.47 -3.45
N HIS A 67 -16.38 -4.17 -3.97
CA HIS A 67 -16.07 -2.90 -4.61
C HIS A 67 -15.46 -3.10 -6.02
N PRO A 68 -16.30 -3.17 -7.07
CA PRO A 68 -15.87 -3.43 -8.45
C PRO A 68 -14.82 -2.43 -8.97
N VAL A 69 -14.90 -1.17 -8.54
CA VAL A 69 -13.93 -0.12 -8.89
C VAL A 69 -12.55 -0.46 -8.31
N THR A 70 -12.50 -0.88 -7.05
CA THR A 70 -11.25 -1.30 -6.39
C THR A 70 -10.63 -2.46 -7.16
N SER A 71 -11.42 -3.47 -7.52
CA SER A 71 -10.93 -4.62 -8.29
C SER A 71 -10.36 -4.22 -9.65
N ARG A 72 -11.01 -3.31 -10.38
CA ARG A 72 -10.51 -2.80 -11.67
C ARG A 72 -9.21 -2.01 -11.53
N VAL A 73 -9.13 -1.10 -10.56
CA VAL A 73 -7.92 -0.29 -10.32
C VAL A 73 -6.75 -1.21 -9.97
N LEU A 74 -7.00 -2.16 -9.07
CA LEU A 74 -6.05 -3.17 -8.66
C LEU A 74 -5.59 -4.05 -9.83
N GLY A 75 -6.50 -4.52 -10.68
CA GLY A 75 -6.17 -5.25 -11.91
C GLY A 75 -5.32 -4.42 -12.87
N GLY A 76 -5.63 -3.13 -13.02
CA GLY A 76 -4.82 -2.19 -13.80
C GLY A 76 -3.40 -2.03 -13.27
N LEU A 77 -3.20 -1.98 -11.95
CA LEU A 77 -1.85 -1.96 -11.34
C LEU A 77 -1.05 -3.20 -11.74
N VAL A 78 -1.69 -4.37 -11.71
CA VAL A 78 -1.05 -5.63 -12.09
C VAL A 78 -0.71 -5.64 -13.58
N ALA A 79 -1.65 -5.25 -14.44
CA ALA A 79 -1.44 -5.18 -15.89
C ALA A 79 -0.31 -4.21 -16.26
N LEU A 80 -0.13 -3.12 -15.50
CA LEU A 80 0.94 -2.14 -15.69
C LEU A 80 2.29 -2.55 -15.04
N GLY A 81 2.37 -3.76 -14.48
CA GLY A 81 3.57 -4.27 -13.82
C GLY A 81 3.97 -3.48 -12.57
N LEU A 82 3.02 -2.83 -11.90
CA LEU A 82 3.26 -2.03 -10.68
C LEU A 82 3.29 -2.88 -9.41
N GLY A 83 2.92 -4.15 -9.52
CA GLY A 83 2.86 -5.08 -8.41
C GLY A 83 1.98 -6.27 -8.75
N ARG A 84 1.79 -7.13 -7.76
CA ARG A 84 0.80 -8.20 -7.81
C ARG A 84 -0.02 -8.19 -6.54
N ILE A 85 -1.20 -8.79 -6.62
CA ILE A 85 -2.12 -8.84 -5.50
C ILE A 85 -2.13 -10.26 -4.96
N VAL A 86 -2.02 -10.35 -3.65
CA VAL A 86 -2.32 -11.56 -2.91
C VAL A 86 -3.66 -11.35 -2.24
N ALA A 87 -4.61 -12.15 -2.69
CA ALA A 87 -5.87 -12.38 -2.02
C ALA A 87 -5.59 -12.85 -0.59
N VAL A 88 -5.94 -12.02 0.38
CA VAL A 88 -5.86 -12.37 1.80
C VAL A 88 -7.25 -12.43 2.40
N ASP A 89 -7.46 -13.37 3.30
CA ASP A 89 -8.60 -13.35 4.19
C ASP A 89 -8.08 -12.93 5.56
N SER A 90 -8.51 -11.75 6.04
CA SER A 90 -8.05 -11.21 7.32
C SER A 90 -8.48 -12.06 8.51
N THR A 91 -9.40 -13.01 8.33
CA THR A 91 -9.83 -13.98 9.34
C THR A 91 -8.96 -15.24 9.35
N ARG A 92 -8.06 -15.44 8.38
CA ARG A 92 -7.29 -16.68 8.22
C ARG A 92 -5.78 -16.44 8.24
N PRO A 93 -4.99 -17.28 8.97
CA PRO A 93 -3.52 -17.23 8.97
C PRO A 93 -2.85 -17.43 7.60
N VAL A 94 -3.61 -17.93 6.61
CA VAL A 94 -3.16 -18.22 5.24
C VAL A 94 -2.63 -16.96 4.55
N ALA A 95 -3.22 -15.80 4.87
CA ALA A 95 -2.81 -14.50 4.35
C ALA A 95 -1.34 -14.18 4.59
N ALA A 96 -0.88 -14.35 5.84
CA ALA A 96 0.49 -14.05 6.23
C ALA A 96 1.49 -15.04 5.62
N ARG A 97 1.09 -16.30 5.41
CA ARG A 97 1.92 -17.31 4.75
C ARG A 97 2.18 -16.97 3.28
N ALA A 98 1.18 -16.50 2.55
CA ALA A 98 1.34 -16.11 1.15
C ALA A 98 2.29 -14.90 0.99
N LEU A 99 2.24 -13.94 1.93
CA LEU A 99 3.20 -12.84 1.98
C LEU A 99 4.61 -13.31 2.36
N LEU A 100 4.73 -14.26 3.29
CA LEU A 100 6.02 -14.87 3.64
C LEU A 100 6.65 -15.57 2.42
N GLN A 101 5.86 -16.32 1.66
CA GLN A 101 6.34 -16.94 0.41
C GLN A 101 6.77 -15.91 -0.63
N ALA A 102 6.10 -14.75 -0.70
CA ALA A 102 6.53 -13.66 -1.57
C ALA A 102 7.91 -13.12 -1.17
N LEU A 103 8.09 -12.86 0.13
CA LEU A 103 9.37 -12.41 0.69
C LEU A 103 10.49 -13.40 0.42
N ASN A 104 10.22 -14.71 0.61
CA ASN A 104 11.18 -15.78 0.32
C ASN A 104 11.56 -15.88 -1.16
N ARG A 105 10.68 -15.44 -2.07
CA ARG A 105 10.95 -15.35 -3.52
C ARG A 105 11.70 -14.08 -3.93
N GLY A 106 12.14 -13.27 -2.97
CA GLY A 106 12.85 -12.03 -3.25
C GLY A 106 11.94 -10.82 -3.48
N GLU A 107 10.63 -10.96 -3.30
CA GLU A 107 9.67 -9.89 -3.57
C GLU A 107 9.47 -9.01 -2.34
N SER A 108 9.26 -7.71 -2.54
CA SER A 108 8.90 -6.80 -1.44
C SER A 108 7.38 -6.75 -1.27
N VAL A 109 6.91 -6.76 -0.03
CA VAL A 109 5.47 -6.75 0.28
C VAL A 109 5.05 -5.39 0.83
N MET A 110 3.80 -5.01 0.58
CA MET A 110 3.18 -3.80 1.11
C MET A 110 1.94 -4.17 1.93
N VAL A 111 1.92 -3.74 3.20
CA VAL A 111 0.86 -4.08 4.15
C VAL A 111 0.35 -2.82 4.85
N PHE A 112 -0.97 -2.70 4.94
CA PHE A 112 -1.61 -1.70 5.80
C PHE A 112 -1.84 -2.35 7.16
N PRO A 113 -1.08 -2.00 8.21
CA PRO A 113 -1.12 -2.70 9.49
C PRO A 113 -2.48 -2.58 10.16
N GLU A 114 -3.22 -1.51 9.89
CA GLU A 114 -4.57 -1.24 10.42
C GLU A 114 -5.63 -2.25 9.91
N GLY A 115 -5.38 -2.91 8.77
CA GLY A 115 -6.31 -3.86 8.14
C GLY A 115 -7.61 -3.26 7.58
N ARG A 116 -7.90 -1.99 7.88
CA ARG A 116 -9.07 -1.25 7.42
C ARG A 116 -8.72 0.22 7.20
N ILE A 117 -9.49 0.89 6.35
CA ILE A 117 -9.37 2.34 6.13
C ILE A 117 -9.86 3.09 7.38
N SER A 118 -9.01 3.97 7.90
CA SER A 118 -9.32 4.93 8.95
C SER A 118 -10.46 5.88 8.53
N PRO A 119 -11.56 5.98 9.30
CA PRO A 119 -12.70 6.84 8.95
C PRO A 119 -12.37 8.34 8.88
N ASP A 120 -11.61 8.81 9.87
CA ASP A 120 -11.28 10.22 10.12
C ASP A 120 -9.79 10.53 9.89
N GLY A 121 -9.01 9.50 9.53
CA GLY A 121 -7.58 9.59 9.29
C GLY A 121 -6.72 9.52 10.54
N GLN A 122 -7.31 9.21 11.70
CA GLN A 122 -6.57 8.90 12.92
C GLN A 122 -5.90 7.53 12.82
N PRO A 123 -4.73 7.34 13.47
CA PRO A 123 -4.08 6.04 13.54
C PRO A 123 -5.01 5.01 14.19
N LEU A 124 -5.10 3.82 13.57
CA LEU A 124 -5.78 2.68 14.15
C LEU A 124 -4.77 1.70 14.77
N GLU A 125 -5.27 0.84 15.66
CA GLU A 125 -4.45 -0.23 16.23
C GLU A 125 -3.96 -1.19 15.14
N PRO A 126 -2.66 -1.49 15.11
CA PRO A 126 -2.11 -2.41 14.12
C PRO A 126 -2.51 -3.86 14.41
N MET A 127 -2.88 -4.59 13.38
CA MET A 127 -3.15 -6.02 13.46
C MET A 127 -1.87 -6.83 13.74
N PRO A 128 -1.97 -7.93 14.51
CA PRO A 128 -0.81 -8.76 14.87
C PRO A 128 -0.12 -9.45 13.67
N GLY A 129 -0.81 -9.55 12.52
CA GLY A 129 -0.28 -10.23 11.33
C GLY A 129 1.02 -9.62 10.78
N VAL A 130 1.21 -8.30 10.89
CA VAL A 130 2.45 -7.64 10.45
C VAL A 130 3.61 -8.02 11.38
N ALA A 131 3.38 -8.04 12.69
CA ALA A 131 4.39 -8.42 13.66
C ALA A 131 4.80 -9.90 13.50
N TRP A 132 3.84 -10.79 13.23
CA TRP A 132 4.12 -12.19 12.91
C TRP A 132 4.97 -12.32 11.63
N LEU A 133 4.60 -11.61 10.57
CA LEU A 133 5.31 -11.65 9.29
C LEU A 133 6.75 -11.13 9.43
N ALA A 134 6.94 -10.02 10.15
CA ALA A 134 8.24 -9.45 10.43
C ALA A 134 9.16 -10.42 11.18
N LYS A 135 8.63 -11.09 12.22
CA LYS A 135 9.38 -12.10 12.99
C LYS A 135 9.80 -13.31 12.15
N ARG A 136 8.96 -13.73 11.20
CA ARG A 136 9.21 -14.94 10.38
C ARG A 136 10.07 -14.69 9.15
N ALA A 137 9.94 -13.53 8.52
CA ALA A 137 10.60 -13.25 7.25
C ALA A 137 12.07 -12.84 7.40
N ALA A 138 12.51 -12.39 8.58
CA ALA A 138 13.86 -11.87 8.81
C ALA A 138 14.28 -10.76 7.80
N VAL A 139 13.30 -10.03 7.26
CA VAL A 139 13.48 -8.87 6.37
C VAL A 139 13.18 -7.58 7.14
N PRO A 140 13.72 -6.43 6.72
CA PRO A 140 13.45 -5.18 7.41
C PRO A 140 11.99 -4.76 7.20
N VAL A 141 11.42 -4.17 8.25
CA VAL A 141 10.13 -3.50 8.19
C VAL A 141 10.39 -2.00 8.07
N LEU A 142 9.80 -1.37 7.06
CA LEU A 142 9.96 0.05 6.78
C LEU A 142 8.60 0.72 6.71
N SER A 143 8.47 1.91 7.28
CA SER A 143 7.19 2.61 7.35
C SER A 143 7.15 3.82 6.44
N LEU A 144 6.17 3.81 5.56
CA LEU A 144 5.72 4.94 4.77
C LEU A 144 4.65 5.71 5.57
N ARG A 145 4.39 6.96 5.18
CA ARG A 145 3.31 7.76 5.78
C ARG A 145 2.53 8.50 4.71
N LEU A 146 1.21 8.30 4.71
CA LEU A 146 0.26 9.09 3.94
C LEU A 146 -0.40 10.16 4.82
N ARG A 147 -0.67 11.33 4.24
CA ARG A 147 -1.48 12.40 4.84
C ARG A 147 -2.40 13.01 3.79
N GLY A 148 -3.58 13.46 4.22
CA GLY A 148 -4.54 14.21 3.40
C GLY A 148 -5.50 13.34 2.59
N ALA A 149 -5.20 12.07 2.34
CA ALA A 149 -6.06 11.21 1.52
C ALA A 149 -7.46 10.97 2.13
N HIS A 150 -7.60 10.94 3.46
CA HIS A 150 -8.90 10.81 4.15
C HIS A 150 -9.84 11.99 3.91
N ARG A 151 -9.32 13.16 3.51
CA ARG A 151 -10.12 14.38 3.30
C ARG A 151 -10.92 14.38 2.00
N SER A 152 -10.65 13.43 1.12
CA SER A 152 -11.31 13.35 -0.18
C SER A 152 -12.72 12.82 -0.07
N ARG A 153 -13.66 13.49 -0.74
CA ARG A 153 -15.04 13.01 -0.88
C ARG A 153 -15.17 11.73 -1.71
N TRP A 154 -14.19 11.43 -2.57
CA TRP A 154 -14.29 10.33 -3.54
C TRP A 154 -13.67 9.04 -3.04
N PHE A 155 -12.61 9.16 -2.23
CA PHE A 155 -11.80 8.00 -1.82
C PHE A 155 -11.56 7.93 -0.32
N GLY A 156 -11.81 9.00 0.44
CA GLY A 156 -11.87 8.97 1.90
C GLY A 156 -13.24 8.51 2.38
N LYS A 157 -13.33 8.04 3.63
CA LYS A 157 -14.59 7.58 4.23
C LYS A 157 -15.51 8.72 4.67
N ALA A 158 -14.94 9.82 5.17
CA ALA A 158 -15.68 10.98 5.70
C ALA A 158 -15.15 12.31 5.13
N GLY A 159 -14.49 12.28 3.98
CA GLY A 159 -13.90 13.46 3.36
C GLY A 159 -14.93 14.37 2.70
N SER A 160 -14.64 15.67 2.67
CA SER A 160 -15.50 16.70 2.03
C SER A 160 -14.81 17.41 0.85
N GLU A 161 -13.47 17.37 0.80
CA GLU A 161 -12.69 18.02 -0.25
C GLU A 161 -12.83 17.24 -1.56
N ALA A 162 -13.10 17.94 -2.67
CA ALA A 162 -13.18 17.28 -3.97
C ALA A 162 -11.82 16.70 -4.39
N TRP A 163 -10.72 17.42 -4.13
CA TRP A 163 -9.40 17.05 -4.64
C TRP A 163 -8.28 17.49 -3.67
N PRO A 164 -8.16 16.85 -2.49
CA PRO A 164 -7.22 17.28 -1.45
C PRO A 164 -5.75 17.09 -1.89
N ARG A 165 -4.84 17.84 -1.26
CA ARG A 165 -3.40 17.59 -1.42
C ARG A 165 -3.00 16.37 -0.59
N ILE A 166 -2.30 15.43 -1.22
CA ILE A 166 -1.84 14.20 -0.57
C ILE A 166 -0.32 14.26 -0.41
N TRP A 167 0.17 13.87 0.76
CA TRP A 167 1.60 13.77 1.02
C TRP A 167 1.95 12.31 1.30
N LEU A 168 2.91 11.79 0.54
CA LEU A 168 3.49 10.47 0.74
C LEU A 168 4.95 10.63 1.14
N ARG A 169 5.26 10.31 2.40
CA ARG A 169 6.65 10.10 2.82
C ARG A 169 6.98 8.65 2.49
N PHE A 170 7.80 8.48 1.46
CA PHE A 170 8.23 7.20 0.94
C PHE A 170 9.58 6.81 1.54
#